data_AF-A0A8T5RWL7-F1
#
_entry.id   AF-A0A8T5RWL7-F1
#
_cell.length_a   1.000
_cell.length_b   1.000
_cell.length_c   1.000
_cell.angle_alpha   90.00
_cell.angle_beta   90.00
_cell.angle_gamma   90.00
#
_symmetry.space_group_name_H-M   'P 1'
#
loop_
_entity.id
_entity.type
_entity.pdbx_description
1 polymer ?
#
loop_
_entity_poly.entity_id
_entity_poly.type
_entity_poly.pdbx_seq_one_letter_code
_entity_poly.pdbx_strand_id
1 'polypeptide(L)'
;MKEKKDGINPDPTQNLVIFKSKAERESKELPKFTFEVFDQENKIQLLHEFKPYGGNYVLSIQLLNESMAPISEVKIKISYSNTLTLKRSYPPTIYIPEPINEGETSKITLEFDEMNERSKKQINLHFTPLVLGREGELRTIVTYVNNKDFVRVLNSGPINILLDKISINPKIIPSSYVREFSQIPGMKRAIKSLGVGSSRIYNSDLYFNLLEQVFLRNSLQLITKDPERKILWYFGSDLESRDDVLIVGQIASNKVEIIGTSKNHHVLITFLTSFSNEFKEHLLVGEIVNSLDDIYDLECKYCGAILPYFPKKGEEIVCTKCKYEQLVW
;
A
#
# COMPACT_ATOMS: atom_id res chain seq x y z
N MET A 1 -43.42 -67.02 65.03
CA MET A 1 -44.34 -65.86 65.24
C MET A 1 -43.84 -64.74 64.32
N LYS A 2 -44.56 -64.41 63.22
CA LYS A 2 -45.36 -63.18 63.06
C LYS A 2 -44.61 -61.94 63.63
N GLU A 3 -44.25 -60.89 62.87
CA GLU A 3 -45.08 -60.07 61.97
C GLU A 3 -44.27 -59.34 60.86
N LYS A 4 -45.02 -58.88 59.83
CA LYS A 4 -44.66 -57.96 58.74
C LYS A 4 -44.71 -56.49 59.19
N LYS A 5 -43.95 -55.60 58.52
CA LYS A 5 -44.37 -54.38 57.76
C LYS A 5 -43.12 -53.55 57.44
N ASP A 6 -42.74 -53.44 56.16
CA ASP A 6 -43.14 -52.42 55.18
C ASP A 6 -42.61 -51.00 55.49
N GLY A 7 -41.76 -50.47 54.60
CA GLY A 7 -41.86 -49.05 54.22
C GLY A 7 -40.57 -48.26 53.94
N ILE A 8 -40.27 -48.13 52.63
CA ILE A 8 -39.82 -46.89 51.94
C ILE A 8 -38.31 -46.52 51.95
N ASN A 9 -37.68 -46.72 50.80
CA ASN A 9 -36.55 -45.94 50.23
C ASN A 9 -37.11 -44.61 49.63
N PRO A 10 -36.36 -43.50 49.46
CA PRO A 10 -35.00 -43.50 48.89
C PRO A 10 -34.00 -42.46 49.42
N ASP A 11 -32.72 -42.72 49.07
CA ASP A 11 -31.51 -41.89 49.02
C ASP A 11 -31.67 -40.36 49.15
N PRO A 12 -30.71 -39.65 49.79
CA PRO A 12 -29.45 -39.43 49.08
C PRO A 12 -28.17 -39.29 49.94
N THR A 13 -27.08 -39.73 49.30
CA THR A 13 -25.76 -39.07 49.29
C THR A 13 -24.88 -39.13 50.54
N GLN A 14 -23.80 -39.89 50.35
CA GLN A 14 -22.42 -39.51 50.69
C GLN A 14 -22.09 -39.40 52.18
N ASN A 15 -21.69 -40.54 52.74
CA ASN A 15 -20.84 -40.58 53.94
C ASN A 15 -19.58 -39.73 53.70
N LEU A 16 -19.53 -38.60 54.39
CA LEU A 16 -18.41 -37.69 54.53
C LEU A 16 -17.16 -38.45 55.02
N VAL A 17 -16.14 -38.55 54.16
CA VAL A 17 -14.77 -38.80 54.61
C VAL A 17 -14.17 -37.46 54.98
N ILE A 18 -14.04 -37.20 56.28
CA ILE A 18 -13.34 -36.04 56.81
C ILE A 18 -11.84 -36.25 56.58
N PHE A 19 -11.30 -35.66 55.51
CA PHE A 19 -9.86 -35.55 55.34
C PHE A 19 -9.34 -34.47 56.29
N LYS A 20 -8.41 -34.87 57.17
CA LYS A 20 -7.65 -33.96 58.03
C LYS A 20 -7.05 -32.85 57.18
N SER A 21 -7.38 -31.60 57.51
CA SER A 21 -6.77 -30.40 56.96
C SER A 21 -5.25 -30.47 57.09
N LYS A 22 -4.57 -30.57 55.95
CA LYS A 22 -3.13 -30.32 55.85
C LYS A 22 -2.92 -28.86 56.23
N ALA A 23 -2.02 -28.62 57.18
CA ALA A 23 -1.63 -27.28 57.62
C ALA A 23 -1.45 -26.36 56.42
N GLU A 24 -2.09 -25.18 56.49
CA GLU A 24 -1.93 -24.10 55.54
C GLU A 24 -0.44 -23.88 55.33
N ARG A 25 0.05 -24.25 54.14
CA ARG A 25 1.28 -23.65 53.64
C ARG A 25 0.91 -22.21 53.44
N GLU A 26 1.53 -21.31 54.21
CA GLU A 26 1.59 -19.89 53.90
C GLU A 26 1.78 -19.78 52.39
N SER A 27 0.73 -19.34 51.71
CA SER A 27 0.84 -18.98 50.32
C SER A 27 1.90 -17.91 50.30
N LYS A 28 3.08 -18.20 49.73
CA LYS A 28 3.92 -17.12 49.22
C LYS A 28 2.97 -16.29 48.37
N GLU A 29 2.64 -15.09 48.84
CA GLU A 29 2.01 -14.09 47.99
C GLU A 29 2.88 -14.08 46.74
N LEU A 30 2.30 -14.51 45.62
CA LEU A 30 2.86 -14.18 44.32
C LEU A 30 3.11 -12.68 44.38
N PRO A 31 4.32 -12.19 44.03
CA PRO A 31 4.56 -10.77 44.07
C PRO A 31 3.45 -10.12 43.26
N LYS A 32 2.55 -9.40 43.95
CA LYS A 32 1.68 -8.43 43.31
C LYS A 32 2.68 -7.51 42.66
N PHE A 33 2.85 -7.64 41.35
CA PHE A 33 3.44 -6.58 40.56
C PHE A 33 2.51 -5.40 40.79
N THR A 34 2.84 -4.57 41.78
CA THR A 34 2.39 -3.21 41.84
C THR A 34 2.93 -2.62 40.56
N PHE A 35 2.09 -2.54 39.52
CA PHE A 35 2.26 -1.58 38.46
C PHE A 35 2.21 -0.22 39.14
N GLU A 36 3.31 0.17 39.77
CA GLU A 36 3.54 1.52 40.24
C GLU A 36 3.42 2.40 39.01
N VAL A 37 2.23 2.99 38.84
CA VAL A 37 2.00 4.33 38.31
C VAL A 37 2.90 4.70 37.13
N PHE A 38 3.10 3.80 36.18
CA PHE A 38 3.88 4.14 34.99
C PHE A 38 2.99 4.99 34.10
N ASP A 39 3.21 6.31 34.14
CA ASP A 39 2.61 7.21 33.17
C ASP A 39 3.17 6.86 31.78
N GLN A 40 2.29 6.33 30.92
CA GLN A 40 2.60 6.00 29.53
C GLN A 40 2.41 7.21 28.60
N GLU A 41 1.84 8.32 29.07
CA GLU A 41 1.37 9.44 28.24
C GLU A 41 2.45 10.00 27.30
N ASN A 42 3.70 10.09 27.76
CA ASN A 42 4.83 10.57 26.97
C ASN A 42 5.76 9.45 26.46
N LYS A 43 5.38 8.18 26.63
CA LYS A 43 6.20 7.02 26.25
C LYS A 43 5.67 6.30 25.01
N ILE A 44 4.47 6.65 24.55
CA ILE A 44 3.92 6.16 23.29
C ILE A 44 4.07 7.25 22.24
N GLN A 45 4.82 6.99 21.18
CA GLN A 45 5.11 7.98 20.14
C GLN A 45 4.60 7.52 18.78
N LEU A 46 3.99 8.46 18.06
CA LEU A 46 3.60 8.29 16.67
C LEU A 46 4.57 9.07 15.78
N LEU A 47 5.46 8.35 15.10
CA LEU A 47 6.31 8.90 14.06
C LEU A 47 5.67 8.61 12.71
N HIS A 48 5.68 9.59 11.81
CA HIS A 48 5.13 9.42 10.48
C HIS A 48 5.94 10.18 9.44
N GLU A 49 6.01 9.63 8.23
CA GLU A 49 6.71 10.25 7.10
C GLU A 49 5.96 9.91 5.81
N PHE A 50 5.65 10.93 5.01
CA PHE A 50 5.07 10.75 3.68
C PHE A 50 6.08 11.20 2.63
N LYS A 51 6.54 10.28 1.77
CA LYS A 51 7.60 10.57 0.80
C LYS A 51 7.43 9.85 -0.54
N PRO A 52 7.96 10.42 -1.63
CA PRO A 52 7.92 9.78 -2.94
C PRO A 52 8.90 8.60 -3.02
N TYR A 53 8.45 7.49 -3.61
CA TYR A 53 9.21 6.25 -3.75
C TYR A 53 8.83 5.49 -5.03
N GLY A 54 9.76 5.42 -5.98
CA GLY A 54 9.49 4.82 -7.28
C GLY A 54 8.38 5.58 -8.02
N GLY A 55 7.33 4.87 -8.43
CA GLY A 55 6.13 5.46 -9.07
C GLY A 55 4.97 5.70 -8.10
N ASN A 56 5.23 5.68 -6.79
CA ASN A 56 4.21 5.80 -5.73
C ASN A 56 4.66 6.73 -4.60
N TYR A 57 3.74 7.07 -3.70
CA TYR A 57 4.05 7.64 -2.40
C TYR A 57 4.00 6.57 -1.31
N VAL A 58 4.82 6.75 -0.28
CA VAL A 58 4.84 5.89 0.90
C VAL A 58 4.54 6.72 2.13
N LEU A 59 3.48 6.36 2.83
CA LEU A 59 3.24 6.77 4.20
C LEU A 59 3.83 5.71 5.14
N SER A 60 4.93 6.04 5.80
CA SER A 60 5.48 5.24 6.89
C SER A 60 4.87 5.70 8.20
N ILE A 61 4.14 4.83 8.89
CA ILE A 61 3.58 5.03 10.22
C ILE A 61 4.37 4.14 11.18
N GLN A 62 5.02 4.73 12.17
CA GLN A 62 5.77 4.02 13.19
C GLN A 62 5.23 4.37 14.57
N LEU A 63 4.69 3.37 15.25
CA LEU A 63 4.22 3.46 16.63
C LEU A 63 5.29 2.86 17.54
N LEU A 64 5.73 3.63 18.53
CA LEU A 64 6.72 3.23 19.52
C LEU A 64 6.05 3.12 20.89
N ASN A 65 6.28 2.03 21.61
CA ASN A 65 5.99 1.91 23.03
C ASN A 65 7.30 1.83 23.78
N GLU A 66 7.74 2.95 24.34
CA GLU A 66 8.97 3.03 25.14
C GLU A 66 8.72 2.72 26.63
N SER A 67 7.46 2.43 26.98
CA SER A 67 7.08 2.12 28.35
C SER A 67 7.39 0.67 28.73
N MET A 68 7.31 0.39 30.03
CA MET A 68 7.49 -0.94 30.62
C MET A 68 6.21 -1.78 30.64
N ALA A 69 5.11 -1.27 30.09
CA ALA A 69 3.83 -1.95 30.05
C ALA A 69 3.32 -2.02 28.61
N PRO A 70 2.55 -3.05 28.24
CA PRO A 70 1.91 -3.11 26.95
C PRO A 70 0.83 -2.02 26.79
N ILE A 71 0.37 -1.83 25.56
CA ILE A 71 -0.86 -1.10 25.25
C ILE A 71 -1.78 -2.02 24.45
N SER A 72 -3.09 -1.90 24.63
CA SER A 72 -4.10 -2.73 23.99
C SER A 72 -5.02 -1.93 23.07
N GLU A 73 -5.82 -2.64 22.27
CA GLU A 73 -6.87 -2.08 21.40
C GLU A 73 -6.36 -0.95 20.49
N VAL A 74 -5.20 -1.16 19.88
CA VAL A 74 -4.55 -0.16 19.03
C VAL A 74 -5.29 -0.09 17.71
N LYS A 75 -5.88 1.08 17.40
CA LYS A 75 -6.52 1.35 16.11
C LYS A 75 -5.81 2.50 15.42
N ILE A 76 -5.39 2.27 14.18
CA ILE A 76 -4.75 3.27 13.32
C ILE A 76 -5.75 3.63 12.22
N LYS A 77 -6.34 4.82 12.32
CA LYS A 77 -7.24 5.39 11.32
C LYS A 77 -6.44 6.26 10.37
N ILE A 78 -6.51 5.96 9.08
CA ILE A 78 -5.90 6.76 8.03
C ILE A 78 -7.02 7.35 7.18
N SER A 79 -7.05 8.67 7.07
CA SER A 79 -7.92 9.41 6.15
C SER A 79 -7.07 10.02 5.06
N TYR A 80 -7.46 9.88 3.79
CA TYR A 80 -6.71 10.40 2.65
C TYR A 80 -7.67 10.88 1.55
N SER A 81 -7.23 11.83 0.74
CA SER A 81 -8.00 12.32 -0.41
C SER A 81 -8.23 11.23 -1.46
N ASN A 82 -9.40 11.25 -2.11
CA ASN A 82 -9.74 10.38 -3.24
C ASN A 82 -8.88 10.63 -4.49
N THR A 83 -8.01 11.65 -4.46
CA THR A 83 -6.96 11.83 -5.47
C THR A 83 -5.87 10.76 -5.39
N LEU A 84 -5.86 9.95 -4.33
CA LEU A 84 -4.94 8.83 -4.13
C LEU A 84 -5.70 7.51 -4.02
N THR A 85 -5.05 6.42 -4.42
CA THR A 85 -5.50 5.07 -4.16
C THR A 85 -4.44 4.31 -3.38
N LEU A 86 -4.86 3.70 -2.27
CA LEU A 86 -4.02 2.76 -1.53
C LEU A 86 -3.89 1.45 -2.32
N LYS A 87 -2.66 1.09 -2.72
CA LYS A 87 -2.40 -0.14 -3.50
C LYS A 87 -1.95 -1.31 -2.65
N ARG A 88 -1.14 -1.06 -1.62
CA ARG A 88 -0.56 -2.12 -0.79
C ARG A 88 -0.01 -1.61 0.54
N SER A 89 0.31 -2.55 1.43
CA SER A 89 0.90 -2.33 2.75
C SER A 89 2.21 -3.12 2.88
N TYR A 90 3.08 -2.67 3.77
CA TYR A 90 4.21 -3.45 4.27
C TYR A 90 4.31 -3.27 5.79
N PRO A 91 4.52 -4.32 6.61
CA PRO A 91 4.57 -5.71 6.20
C PRO A 91 3.24 -6.18 5.60
N PRO A 92 3.29 -7.05 4.59
CA PRO A 92 2.13 -7.46 3.81
C PRO A 92 1.21 -8.44 4.54
N THR A 93 1.58 -8.84 5.76
CA THR A 93 0.69 -9.53 6.70
C THR A 93 -0.40 -8.62 7.25
N ILE A 94 -0.31 -7.30 7.03
CA ILE A 94 -1.33 -6.34 7.43
C ILE A 94 -2.44 -6.35 6.39
N TYR A 95 -3.61 -6.84 6.81
CA TYR A 95 -4.84 -6.75 6.03
C TYR A 95 -5.24 -5.29 5.85
N ILE A 96 -5.50 -4.90 4.61
CA ILE A 96 -6.04 -3.58 4.26
C ILE A 96 -7.55 -3.77 4.08
N PRO A 97 -8.39 -3.18 4.93
CA PRO A 97 -9.83 -3.22 4.73
C PRO A 97 -10.22 -2.40 3.51
N GLU A 98 -11.40 -2.67 2.97
CA GLU A 98 -11.97 -1.82 1.93
C GLU A 98 -12.13 -0.38 2.44
N PRO A 99 -11.72 0.63 1.65
CA PRO A 99 -11.84 2.02 2.06
C PRO A 99 -13.29 2.45 2.09
N ILE A 100 -13.66 3.14 3.17
CA ILE A 100 -14.97 3.81 3.30
C ILE A 100 -14.82 5.20 2.70
N ASN A 101 -15.59 5.48 1.65
CA ASN A 101 -15.58 6.78 0.97
C ASN A 101 -16.61 7.71 1.62
N GLU A 102 -16.13 8.86 2.10
CA GLU A 102 -16.91 9.95 2.66
C GLU A 102 -16.59 11.24 1.88
N GLY A 103 -17.44 11.58 0.91
CA GLY A 103 -17.22 12.73 0.04
C GLY A 103 -15.93 12.61 -0.76
N GLU A 104 -15.02 13.58 -0.59
CA GLU A 104 -13.71 13.62 -1.26
C GLU A 104 -12.61 12.88 -0.50
N THR A 105 -12.95 12.17 0.58
CA THR A 105 -11.99 11.44 1.42
C THR A 105 -12.31 9.96 1.52
N SER A 106 -11.28 9.13 1.51
CA SER A 106 -11.33 7.71 1.84
C SER A 106 -10.75 7.48 3.22
N LYS A 107 -11.32 6.52 3.95
CA LYS A 107 -10.86 6.12 5.28
C LYS A 107 -10.62 4.63 5.38
N ILE A 108 -9.53 4.26 6.04
CA ILE A 108 -9.25 2.88 6.47
C ILE A 108 -8.92 2.85 7.96
N THR A 109 -9.23 1.74 8.62
CA THR A 109 -8.89 1.50 10.03
C THR A 109 -8.14 0.19 10.14
N LEU A 110 -6.90 0.23 10.63
CA LEU A 110 -6.10 -0.94 10.94
C LEU A 110 -6.19 -1.21 12.44
N GLU A 111 -6.50 -2.44 12.84
CA GLU A 111 -6.66 -2.81 14.24
C GLU A 111 -5.60 -3.83 14.68
N PHE A 112 -5.11 -3.66 15.90
CA PHE A 112 -4.16 -4.57 16.55
C PHE A 112 -4.54 -4.76 18.01
N ASP A 113 -4.54 -6.00 18.45
CA ASP A 113 -4.98 -6.35 19.80
C ASP A 113 -4.05 -5.77 20.87
N GLU A 114 -2.73 -5.94 20.69
CA GLU A 114 -1.74 -5.54 21.67
C GLU A 114 -0.42 -5.09 21.01
N MET A 115 0.27 -4.18 21.69
CA MET A 115 1.66 -3.84 21.43
C MET A 115 2.46 -3.92 22.74
N ASN A 116 3.39 -4.88 22.79
CA ASN A 116 4.21 -5.20 23.97
C ASN A 116 5.01 -3.99 24.49
N GLU A 117 5.49 -4.09 25.73
CA GLU A 117 6.45 -3.16 26.31
C GLU A 117 7.73 -3.03 25.46
N ARG A 118 8.33 -1.83 25.44
CA ARG A 118 9.59 -1.53 24.73
C ARG A 118 9.62 -2.03 23.28
N SER A 119 8.49 -1.93 22.59
CA SER A 119 8.33 -2.47 21.24
C SER A 119 8.09 -1.36 20.22
N LYS A 120 8.25 -1.73 18.93
CA LYS A 120 7.97 -0.86 17.80
C LYS A 120 7.13 -1.59 16.77
N LYS A 121 6.20 -0.87 16.15
CA LYS A 121 5.41 -1.36 15.02
C LYS A 121 5.47 -0.35 13.89
N GLN A 122 5.84 -0.82 12.70
CA GLN A 122 5.92 0.03 11.51
C GLN A 122 5.02 -0.52 10.41
N ILE A 123 4.30 0.38 9.76
CA ILE A 123 3.42 0.12 8.64
C ILE A 123 3.74 1.12 7.53
N ASN A 124 4.00 0.61 6.34
CA ASN A 124 4.20 1.42 5.15
C ASN A 124 3.00 1.23 4.23
N LEU A 125 2.27 2.30 3.95
CA LEU A 125 1.14 2.31 3.04
C LEU A 125 1.56 2.96 1.72
N HIS A 126 1.34 2.25 0.62
CA HIS A 126 1.74 2.71 -0.72
C HIS A 126 0.54 3.29 -1.46
N PHE A 127 0.63 4.58 -1.76
CA PHE A 127 -0.40 5.33 -2.47
C PHE A 127 0.03 5.64 -3.90
N THR A 128 -0.85 5.36 -4.86
CA THR A 128 -0.71 5.83 -6.24
C THR A 128 -1.66 7.00 -6.45
N PRO A 129 -1.20 8.13 -7.01
CA PRO A 129 -2.10 9.20 -7.37
C PRO A 129 -2.95 8.85 -8.59
N LEU A 130 -4.18 9.33 -8.57
CA LEU A 130 -5.17 9.18 -9.63
C LEU A 130 -5.33 10.49 -10.43
N VAL A 131 -5.19 11.64 -9.76
CA VAL A 131 -5.44 12.96 -10.36
C VAL A 131 -4.30 13.91 -10.00
N LEU A 132 -3.88 14.72 -10.98
CA LEU A 132 -2.88 15.77 -10.82
C LEU A 132 -3.54 17.15 -10.79
N GLY A 133 -2.87 18.13 -10.17
CA GLY A 133 -3.31 19.51 -10.02
C GLY A 133 -4.45 19.71 -9.02
N ARG A 134 -4.66 18.75 -8.12
CA ARG A 134 -5.63 18.87 -7.01
C ARG A 134 -4.91 18.70 -5.68
N GLU A 135 -5.23 19.57 -4.75
CA GLU A 135 -4.80 19.43 -3.35
C GLU A 135 -5.59 18.30 -2.67
N GLY A 136 -4.91 17.61 -1.77
CA GLY A 136 -5.50 16.61 -0.91
C GLY A 136 -4.86 16.64 0.46
N GLU A 137 -5.54 16.07 1.45
CA GLU A 137 -5.01 15.91 2.79
C GLU A 137 -4.85 14.42 3.09
N LEU A 138 -3.80 14.08 3.84
CA LEU A 138 -3.64 12.80 4.49
C LEU A 138 -3.48 13.00 6.00
N ARG A 139 -4.17 12.18 6.79
CA ARG A 139 -4.12 12.26 8.25
C ARG A 139 -4.14 10.87 8.88
N THR A 140 -3.33 10.69 9.91
CA THR A 140 -3.25 9.47 10.72
C THR A 140 -3.66 9.77 12.15
N ILE A 141 -4.61 9.00 12.67
CA ILE A 141 -5.04 9.05 14.07
C ILE A 141 -4.84 7.66 14.67
N VAL A 142 -4.12 7.57 15.78
CA VAL A 142 -3.94 6.32 16.53
C VAL A 142 -4.71 6.42 17.83
N THR A 143 -5.58 5.46 18.11
CA THR A 143 -6.23 5.30 19.41
C THR A 143 -5.72 4.02 20.07
N TYR A 144 -5.50 4.04 21.38
CA TYR A 144 -5.08 2.86 22.15
C TYR A 144 -5.57 2.94 23.59
N VAL A 145 -5.62 1.80 24.28
CA VAL A 145 -5.90 1.71 25.72
C VAL A 145 -4.59 1.51 26.46
N ASN A 146 -4.35 2.34 27.48
CA ASN A 146 -3.15 2.29 28.30
C ASN A 146 -3.30 1.31 29.48
N ASN A 147 -2.23 1.09 30.24
CA ASN A 147 -2.19 0.22 31.41
C ASN A 147 -3.10 0.63 32.59
N LYS A 148 -3.74 1.81 32.50
CA LYS A 148 -4.71 2.33 33.47
C LYS A 148 -6.14 2.33 32.92
N ASP A 149 -6.38 1.62 31.83
CA ASP A 149 -7.69 1.50 31.17
C ASP A 149 -8.24 2.84 30.62
N PHE A 150 -7.34 3.78 30.30
CA PHE A 150 -7.71 5.02 29.62
C PHE A 150 -7.48 4.91 28.12
N VAL A 151 -8.48 5.34 27.35
CA VAL A 151 -8.35 5.55 25.91
C VAL A 151 -7.52 6.81 25.66
N ARG A 152 -6.46 6.66 24.87
CA ARG A 152 -5.56 7.74 24.46
C ARG A 152 -5.56 7.88 22.95
N VAL A 153 -5.23 9.09 22.49
CA VAL A 153 -5.23 9.44 21.07
C VAL A 153 -3.93 10.14 20.70
N LEU A 154 -3.29 9.69 19.62
CA LEU A 154 -2.18 10.36 18.96
C LEU A 154 -2.63 10.80 17.56
N ASN A 155 -2.21 11.97 17.13
CA ASN A 155 -2.60 12.55 15.86
C ASN A 155 -1.37 13.04 15.12
N SER A 156 -1.21 12.65 13.85
CA SER A 156 -0.13 13.11 13.00
C SER A 156 -0.25 14.60 12.63
N GLY A 157 -1.45 15.16 12.72
CA GLY A 157 -1.80 16.39 12.01
C GLY A 157 -2.03 16.12 10.52
N PRO A 158 -2.52 17.13 9.78
CA PRO A 158 -2.74 17.02 8.35
C PRO A 158 -1.41 17.09 7.57
N ILE A 159 -1.26 16.21 6.59
CA ILE A 159 -0.21 16.25 5.58
C ILE A 159 -0.86 16.72 4.29
N ASN A 160 -0.54 17.93 3.85
CA ASN A 160 -1.03 18.46 2.58
C ASN A 160 -0.26 17.83 1.42
N ILE A 161 -0.99 17.35 0.44
CA ILE A 161 -0.49 16.68 -0.75
C ILE A 161 -0.91 17.52 -1.95
N LEU A 162 0.07 18.12 -2.60
CA LEU A 162 -0.11 18.78 -3.89
C LEU A 162 0.77 18.06 -4.91
N LEU A 163 0.13 17.57 -5.97
CA LEU A 163 0.82 16.93 -7.10
C LEU A 163 0.59 17.81 -8.31
N ASP A 164 1.56 18.63 -8.64
CA ASP A 164 1.44 19.55 -9.75
C ASP A 164 1.34 18.81 -11.09
N LYS A 165 0.77 19.48 -12.09
CA LYS A 165 0.80 18.94 -13.45
C LYS A 165 2.21 19.05 -13.98
N ILE A 166 2.70 17.99 -14.61
CA ILE A 166 4.02 18.05 -15.25
C ILE A 166 3.94 18.84 -16.55
N SER A 167 4.96 19.68 -16.79
CA SER A 167 5.13 20.37 -18.06
C SER A 167 6.55 20.09 -18.55
N ILE A 168 6.68 19.51 -19.74
CA ILE A 168 7.98 19.08 -20.25
C ILE A 168 8.49 20.05 -21.32
N ASN A 169 9.75 20.44 -21.19
CA ASN A 169 10.50 21.01 -22.28
C ASN A 169 11.17 19.90 -23.11
N PRO A 170 10.98 19.88 -24.44
CA PRO A 170 11.70 18.95 -25.30
C PRO A 170 13.20 19.23 -25.22
N LYS A 171 14.01 18.17 -25.12
CA LYS A 171 15.46 18.28 -25.08
C LYS A 171 16.08 17.24 -26.02
N ILE A 172 16.81 17.73 -27.01
CA ILE A 172 17.49 16.88 -27.99
C ILE A 172 18.79 16.37 -27.39
N ILE A 173 18.96 15.04 -27.40
CA ILE A 173 20.17 14.36 -26.95
C ILE A 173 20.57 13.28 -27.98
N PRO A 174 21.86 12.92 -28.07
CA PRO A 174 22.27 11.79 -28.91
C PRO A 174 21.81 10.46 -28.29
N SER A 175 21.49 9.48 -29.12
CA SER A 175 21.04 8.15 -28.66
C SER A 175 22.08 7.42 -27.80
N SER A 176 23.37 7.69 -28.00
CA SER A 176 24.46 7.18 -27.16
C SER A 176 24.33 7.61 -25.69
N TYR A 177 23.78 8.81 -25.44
CA TYR A 177 23.64 9.37 -24.09
C TYR A 177 22.57 8.66 -23.26
N VAL A 178 21.62 7.95 -23.88
CA VAL A 178 20.52 7.25 -23.15
C VAL A 178 21.08 6.24 -22.13
N ARG A 179 22.12 5.50 -22.54
CA ARG A 179 22.77 4.52 -21.67
C ARG A 179 23.51 5.21 -20.52
N GLU A 180 24.25 6.27 -20.82
CA GLU A 180 25.01 7.05 -19.84
C GLU A 180 24.07 7.70 -18.82
N PHE A 181 22.99 8.32 -19.29
CA PHE A 181 21.99 8.97 -18.46
C PHE A 181 21.42 8.02 -17.41
N SER A 182 21.06 6.80 -17.81
CA SER A 182 20.49 5.78 -16.91
C SER A 182 21.49 5.26 -15.87
N GLN A 183 22.79 5.48 -16.07
CA GLN A 183 23.87 5.04 -15.20
C GLN A 183 24.40 6.13 -14.27
N ILE A 184 23.89 7.37 -14.40
CA ILE A 184 24.30 8.48 -13.53
C ILE A 184 23.95 8.14 -12.07
N PRO A 185 24.90 8.30 -11.11
CA PRO A 185 24.63 8.07 -9.70
C PRO A 185 23.44 8.90 -9.20
N GLY A 186 22.56 8.24 -8.43
CA GLY A 186 21.36 8.88 -7.89
C GLY A 186 20.13 8.80 -8.82
N MET A 187 20.29 8.35 -10.07
CA MET A 187 19.16 8.12 -10.95
C MET A 187 18.19 7.10 -10.37
N LYS A 188 16.91 7.43 -10.48
CA LYS A 188 15.78 6.62 -10.05
C LYS A 188 15.04 6.14 -11.29
N ARG A 189 14.45 4.96 -11.17
CA ARG A 189 13.63 4.36 -12.21
C ARG A 189 12.31 3.90 -11.62
N ALA A 190 11.23 4.18 -12.33
CA ALA A 190 9.90 3.74 -12.00
C ALA A 190 9.20 3.21 -13.26
N ILE A 191 8.24 2.31 -13.07
CA ILE A 191 7.53 1.65 -14.16
C ILE A 191 6.05 1.66 -13.80
N LYS A 192 5.21 2.06 -14.75
CA LYS A 192 3.77 1.82 -14.74
C LYS A 192 3.47 0.76 -15.79
N SER A 193 2.86 -0.34 -15.38
CA SER A 193 2.56 -1.46 -16.25
C SER A 193 1.07 -1.73 -16.26
N LEU A 194 0.49 -1.84 -17.46
CA LEU A 194 -0.94 -1.92 -17.69
C LEU A 194 -1.28 -3.13 -18.58
N GLY A 195 -2.30 -3.88 -18.17
CA GLY A 195 -2.97 -4.89 -18.99
C GLY A 195 -4.31 -4.37 -19.47
N VAL A 196 -4.66 -4.61 -20.73
CA VAL A 196 -5.93 -4.19 -21.31
C VAL A 196 -6.83 -5.40 -21.43
N GLY A 197 -7.77 -5.52 -20.50
CA GLY A 197 -8.69 -6.63 -20.40
C GLY A 197 -9.91 -6.47 -21.30
N SER A 198 -9.72 -6.66 -22.60
CA SER A 198 -10.84 -6.65 -23.57
C SER A 198 -11.21 -8.06 -24.03
N SER A 199 -12.50 -8.26 -24.34
CA SER A 199 -12.97 -9.47 -25.01
C SER A 199 -12.49 -9.56 -26.46
N ARG A 200 -12.06 -8.43 -27.05
CA ARG A 200 -11.48 -8.35 -28.39
C ARG A 200 -9.95 -8.40 -28.29
N ILE A 201 -9.32 -9.18 -29.17
CA ILE A 201 -7.86 -9.22 -29.29
C ILE A 201 -7.44 -8.04 -30.17
N TYR A 202 -6.73 -7.08 -29.59
CA TYR A 202 -6.16 -5.95 -30.32
C TYR A 202 -4.70 -6.21 -30.69
N ASN A 203 -4.28 -5.72 -31.85
CA ASN A 203 -2.89 -5.78 -32.31
C ASN A 203 -2.00 -4.91 -31.40
N SER A 204 -0.79 -5.39 -31.05
CA SER A 204 0.21 -4.63 -30.32
C SER A 204 0.61 -3.32 -31.00
N ASP A 205 0.49 -3.24 -32.34
CA ASP A 205 0.67 -2.01 -33.11
C ASP A 205 -0.27 -0.88 -32.66
N LEU A 206 -1.51 -1.23 -32.29
CA LEU A 206 -2.49 -0.25 -31.83
C LEU A 206 -2.00 0.44 -30.56
N TYR A 207 -1.60 -0.35 -29.56
CA TYR A 207 -1.10 0.18 -28.29
C TYR A 207 0.21 0.95 -28.47
N PHE A 208 1.09 0.46 -29.35
CA PHE A 208 2.35 1.13 -29.67
C PHE A 208 2.13 2.51 -30.29
N ASN A 209 1.22 2.61 -31.25
CA ASN A 209 0.88 3.88 -31.89
C ASN A 209 0.18 4.85 -30.92
N LEU A 210 -0.68 4.35 -30.03
CA LEU A 210 -1.31 5.17 -29.00
C LEU A 210 -0.28 5.72 -28.01
N LEU A 211 0.69 4.91 -27.56
CA LEU A 211 1.78 5.42 -26.73
C LEU A 211 2.60 6.51 -27.44
N GLU A 212 2.91 6.33 -28.73
CA GLU A 212 3.62 7.34 -29.52
C GLU A 212 2.83 8.67 -29.55
N GLN A 213 1.51 8.62 -29.75
CA GLN A 213 0.64 9.80 -29.74
C GLN A 213 0.63 10.51 -28.38
N VAL A 214 0.47 9.76 -27.29
CA VAL A 214 0.51 10.32 -25.92
C VAL A 214 1.85 11.02 -25.67
N PHE A 215 2.96 10.40 -26.07
CA PHE A 215 4.29 10.99 -25.86
C PHE A 215 4.51 12.27 -26.66
N LEU A 216 4.08 12.28 -27.93
CA LEU A 216 4.19 13.46 -28.79
C LEU A 216 3.33 14.64 -28.31
N ARG A 217 2.14 14.38 -27.78
CA ARG A 217 1.23 15.41 -27.26
C ARG A 217 1.79 16.14 -26.04
N ASN A 218 2.63 15.48 -25.26
CA ASN A 218 3.26 16.04 -24.07
C ASN A 218 4.63 16.67 -24.33
N SER A 219 4.88 17.14 -25.56
CA SER A 219 6.09 17.89 -25.94
C SER A 219 7.41 17.16 -25.65
N LEU A 220 7.40 15.83 -25.65
CA LEU A 220 8.61 15.04 -25.51
C LEU A 220 9.37 14.95 -26.82
N GLN A 221 10.71 14.95 -26.74
CA GLN A 221 11.56 14.75 -27.89
C GLN A 221 11.80 13.26 -28.13
N LEU A 222 11.37 12.74 -29.28
CA LEU A 222 11.73 11.39 -29.71
C LEU A 222 13.25 11.32 -29.91
N ILE A 223 13.90 10.35 -29.23
CA ILE A 223 15.32 10.04 -29.41
C ILE A 223 15.48 8.96 -30.48
N THR A 224 14.77 7.84 -30.31
CA THR A 224 14.79 6.69 -31.21
C THR A 224 13.57 5.81 -30.98
N LYS A 225 13.26 4.95 -31.95
CA LYS A 225 12.22 3.92 -31.83
C LYS A 225 12.64 2.62 -32.49
N ASP A 226 12.16 1.52 -31.94
CA ASP A 226 12.30 0.17 -32.45
C ASP A 226 10.88 -0.38 -32.75
N PRO A 227 10.42 -0.27 -34.01
CA PRO A 227 9.08 -0.73 -34.38
C PRO A 227 8.93 -2.25 -34.32
N GLU A 228 10.00 -3.04 -34.41
CA GLU A 228 9.91 -4.50 -34.35
C GLU A 228 9.70 -4.96 -32.92
N ARG A 229 10.49 -4.41 -31.98
CA ARG A 229 10.37 -4.70 -30.55
C ARG A 229 9.30 -3.88 -29.85
N LYS A 230 8.66 -2.95 -30.56
CA LYS A 230 7.64 -2.01 -30.06
C LYS A 230 8.16 -1.20 -28.88
N ILE A 231 9.32 -0.55 -29.04
CA ILE A 231 9.93 0.31 -28.01
C ILE A 231 10.12 1.74 -28.53
N LEU A 232 9.77 2.72 -27.70
CA LEU A 232 9.90 4.15 -27.94
C LEU A 232 10.79 4.76 -26.87
N TRP A 233 11.77 5.59 -27.26
CA TRP A 233 12.60 6.34 -26.32
C TRP A 233 12.42 7.84 -26.53
N TYR A 234 12.03 8.53 -25.46
CA TYR A 234 11.78 9.96 -25.44
C TYR A 234 12.57 10.64 -24.32
N PHE A 235 12.93 11.90 -24.53
CA PHE A 235 13.64 12.72 -23.56
C PHE A 235 13.01 14.09 -23.41
N GLY A 236 13.14 14.65 -22.21
CA GLY A 236 12.79 16.03 -21.92
C GLY A 236 13.34 16.45 -20.57
N SER A 237 13.00 17.68 -20.19
CA SER A 237 13.27 18.21 -18.85
C SER A 237 11.98 18.76 -18.27
N ASP A 238 11.72 18.47 -17.00
CA ASP A 238 10.62 19.10 -16.28
C ASP A 238 10.84 20.63 -16.21
N LEU A 239 9.79 21.40 -16.46
CA LEU A 239 9.87 22.86 -16.52
C LEU A 239 10.13 23.48 -15.16
N GLU A 240 9.56 22.92 -14.11
CA GLU A 240 9.62 23.47 -12.75
C GLU A 240 10.90 23.03 -12.03
N SER A 241 11.12 21.72 -11.91
CA SER A 241 12.27 21.17 -11.19
C SER A 241 13.57 21.24 -12.00
N ARG A 242 13.47 21.41 -13.33
CA ARG A 242 14.59 21.32 -14.29
C ARG A 242 15.26 19.94 -14.34
N ASP A 243 14.66 18.93 -13.72
CA ASP A 243 15.17 17.56 -13.79
C ASP A 243 14.93 16.97 -15.18
N ASP A 244 15.99 16.38 -15.73
CA ASP A 244 15.89 15.59 -16.94
C ASP A 244 15.08 14.30 -16.69
N VAL A 245 14.31 13.90 -17.70
CA VAL A 245 13.52 12.68 -17.68
C VAL A 245 13.70 11.91 -18.99
N LEU A 246 14.11 10.64 -18.86
CA LEU A 246 14.10 9.66 -19.94
C LEU A 246 12.86 8.79 -19.81
N ILE A 247 12.14 8.63 -20.90
CA ILE A 247 10.86 7.93 -20.96
C ILE A 247 10.94 6.83 -21.99
N VAL A 248 10.55 5.64 -21.58
CA VAL A 248 10.50 4.48 -22.46
C VAL A 248 9.09 3.90 -22.44
N GLY A 249 8.45 3.88 -23.60
CA GLY A 249 7.20 3.17 -23.82
C GLY A 249 7.50 1.85 -24.50
N GLN A 250 6.96 0.74 -24.01
CA GLN A 250 7.11 -0.55 -24.67
C GLN A 250 5.87 -1.42 -24.59
N ILE A 251 5.65 -2.22 -25.63
CA ILE A 251 4.65 -3.28 -25.65
C ILE A 251 5.37 -4.62 -25.59
N ALA A 252 5.27 -5.32 -24.47
CA ALA A 252 5.96 -6.58 -24.27
C ALA A 252 5.07 -7.55 -23.49
N SER A 253 5.04 -8.83 -23.88
CA SER A 253 4.34 -9.87 -23.10
C SER A 253 2.87 -9.53 -22.79
N ASN A 254 2.13 -9.04 -23.80
CA ASN A 254 0.72 -8.63 -23.74
C ASN A 254 0.40 -7.49 -22.77
N LYS A 255 1.39 -6.69 -22.39
CA LYS A 255 1.20 -5.52 -21.53
C LYS A 255 1.87 -4.29 -22.11
N VAL A 256 1.37 -3.14 -21.65
CA VAL A 256 1.90 -1.81 -21.92
C VAL A 256 2.77 -1.41 -20.74
N GLU A 257 3.99 -0.95 -20.99
CA GLU A 257 4.87 -0.42 -19.95
C GLU A 257 5.31 0.99 -20.30
N ILE A 258 5.12 1.89 -19.34
CA ILE A 258 5.65 3.25 -19.35
C ILE A 258 6.72 3.31 -18.26
N ILE A 259 7.96 3.53 -18.68
CA ILE A 259 9.13 3.51 -17.81
C ILE A 259 9.70 4.92 -17.76
N GLY A 260 9.84 5.47 -16.56
CA GLY A 260 10.48 6.76 -16.34
C GLY A 260 11.81 6.63 -15.62
N THR A 261 12.80 7.42 -16.04
CA THR A 261 14.09 7.55 -15.36
C THR A 261 14.39 9.03 -15.13
N SER A 262 14.67 9.41 -13.87
CA SER A 262 15.01 10.78 -13.46
C SER A 262 15.69 10.76 -12.09
N LYS A 263 16.33 11.86 -11.69
CA LYS A 263 16.90 11.99 -10.32
C LYS A 263 15.83 12.15 -9.24
N ASN A 264 14.63 12.59 -9.63
CA ASN A 264 13.58 13.00 -8.71
C ASN A 264 12.36 12.07 -8.80
N HIS A 265 12.02 11.40 -7.70
CA HIS A 265 10.83 10.53 -7.66
C HIS A 265 9.53 11.31 -7.85
N HIS A 266 9.44 12.56 -7.41
CA HIS A 266 8.22 13.36 -7.58
C HIS A 266 7.92 13.53 -9.08
N VAL A 267 8.93 13.94 -9.87
CA VAL A 267 8.84 14.02 -11.34
C VAL A 267 8.41 12.70 -11.95
N LEU A 268 8.99 11.57 -11.50
CA LEU A 268 8.59 10.24 -11.98
C LEU A 268 7.14 9.89 -11.68
N ILE A 269 6.66 10.19 -10.48
CA ILE A 269 5.27 9.91 -10.09
C ILE A 269 4.31 10.75 -10.92
N THR A 270 4.56 12.04 -11.02
CA THR A 270 3.72 12.96 -11.81
C THR A 270 3.70 12.54 -13.28
N PHE A 271 4.87 12.26 -13.84
CA PHE A 271 5.01 11.76 -15.21
C PHE A 271 4.20 10.47 -15.44
N LEU A 272 4.47 9.42 -14.66
CA LEU A 272 3.82 8.12 -14.87
C LEU A 272 2.30 8.21 -14.67
N THR A 273 1.84 9.06 -13.76
CA THR A 273 0.42 9.28 -13.52
C THR A 273 -0.23 9.98 -14.70
N SER A 274 0.33 11.11 -15.15
CA SER A 274 -0.21 11.88 -16.28
C SER A 274 -0.31 11.01 -17.53
N PHE A 275 0.77 10.32 -17.87
CA PHE A 275 0.88 9.57 -19.12
C PHE A 275 0.05 8.28 -19.10
N SER A 276 -0.02 7.60 -17.96
CA SER A 276 -0.88 6.43 -17.84
C SER A 276 -2.36 6.81 -17.85
N ASN A 277 -2.74 7.94 -17.28
CA ASN A 277 -4.12 8.44 -17.35
C ASN A 277 -4.51 8.83 -18.77
N GLU A 278 -3.67 9.59 -19.48
CA GLU A 278 -3.94 9.96 -20.87
C GLU A 278 -4.02 8.71 -21.76
N PHE A 279 -3.13 7.73 -21.57
CA PHE A 279 -3.22 6.46 -22.29
C PHE A 279 -4.54 5.72 -22.02
N LYS A 280 -4.97 5.65 -20.74
CA LYS A 280 -6.26 5.05 -20.34
C LYS A 280 -7.45 5.77 -20.97
N GLU A 281 -7.42 7.11 -20.99
CA GLU A 281 -8.45 7.92 -21.63
C GLU A 281 -8.53 7.66 -23.13
N HIS A 282 -7.38 7.55 -23.81
CA HIS A 282 -7.32 7.20 -25.23
C HIS A 282 -7.91 5.81 -25.53
N LEU A 283 -7.68 4.82 -24.65
CA LEU A 283 -8.30 3.50 -24.78
C LEU A 283 -9.82 3.56 -24.63
N LEU A 284 -10.33 4.36 -23.69
CA LEU A 284 -11.75 4.53 -23.46
C LEU A 284 -12.45 5.29 -24.60
N VAL A 285 -11.92 6.45 -24.98
CA VAL A 285 -12.47 7.30 -26.06
C VAL A 285 -12.38 6.59 -27.42
N GLY A 286 -11.34 5.78 -27.62
CA GLY A 286 -11.18 4.95 -28.81
C GLY A 286 -12.06 3.69 -28.83
N GLU A 287 -12.92 3.48 -27.82
CA GLU A 287 -13.80 2.31 -27.67
C GLU A 287 -13.02 0.97 -27.73
N ILE A 288 -11.77 0.98 -27.26
CA ILE A 288 -10.93 -0.22 -27.12
C ILE A 288 -11.34 -0.99 -25.86
N VAL A 289 -11.72 -0.24 -24.82
CA VAL A 289 -12.34 -0.72 -23.59
C VAL A 289 -13.68 -0.03 -23.37
N ASN A 290 -14.57 -0.66 -22.59
CA ASN A 290 -15.87 -0.07 -22.26
C ASN A 290 -15.80 0.73 -20.96
N SER A 291 -14.92 0.33 -20.04
CA SER A 291 -14.68 1.03 -18.77
C SER A 291 -13.17 1.13 -18.48
N LEU A 292 -12.78 2.09 -17.65
CA LEU A 292 -11.44 2.15 -17.08
C LEU A 292 -11.14 0.93 -16.18
N ASP A 293 -12.18 0.26 -15.67
CA ASP A 293 -12.06 -0.98 -14.89
C ASP A 293 -11.56 -2.17 -15.75
N ASP A 294 -11.67 -2.07 -17.08
CA ASP A 294 -11.09 -3.05 -18.00
C ASP A 294 -9.57 -2.86 -18.16
N ILE A 295 -8.95 -1.90 -17.46
CA ILE A 295 -7.52 -1.61 -17.52
C ILE A 295 -6.87 -1.92 -16.16
N TYR A 296 -6.01 -2.94 -16.15
CA TYR A 296 -5.46 -3.52 -14.93
C TYR A 296 -4.03 -3.06 -14.68
N ASP A 297 -3.74 -2.58 -13.47
CA ASP A 297 -2.36 -2.32 -13.04
C ASP A 297 -1.62 -3.66 -12.79
N LEU A 298 -0.49 -3.86 -13.46
CA LEU A 298 0.28 -5.12 -13.41
C LEU A 298 1.41 -5.06 -12.38
N GLU A 299 1.00 -4.88 -11.12
CA GLU A 299 1.88 -4.89 -9.96
C GLU A 299 1.53 -6.05 -9.02
N CYS A 300 2.54 -6.65 -8.41
CA CYS A 300 2.34 -7.62 -7.34
C CYS A 300 1.71 -6.92 -6.12
N LYS A 301 0.54 -7.38 -5.68
CA LYS A 301 -0.20 -6.84 -4.53
C LYS A 301 0.64 -6.92 -3.24
N TYR A 302 1.54 -7.91 -3.14
CA TYR A 302 2.39 -8.14 -1.97
C TYR A 302 3.65 -7.25 -1.96
N CYS A 303 4.46 -7.26 -3.03
CA CYS A 303 5.77 -6.59 -3.03
C CYS A 303 5.91 -5.41 -4.00
N GLY A 304 4.88 -5.10 -4.80
CA GLY A 304 4.88 -4.03 -5.80
C GLY A 304 5.81 -4.24 -6.99
N ALA A 305 6.31 -5.46 -7.21
CA ALA A 305 7.11 -5.75 -8.40
C ALA A 305 6.20 -5.88 -9.63
N ILE A 306 6.65 -5.38 -10.78
CA ILE A 306 5.94 -5.51 -12.05
C ILE A 306 5.79 -6.98 -12.41
N LEU A 307 4.58 -7.39 -12.80
CA LEU A 307 4.29 -8.76 -13.19
C LEU A 307 4.89 -9.07 -14.57
N PRO A 308 5.32 -10.30 -14.85
CA PRO A 308 6.08 -10.63 -16.06
C PRO A 308 5.29 -10.48 -17.38
N TYR A 309 3.97 -10.70 -17.35
CA TYR A 309 3.06 -10.62 -18.50
C TYR A 309 1.65 -10.26 -18.05
N PHE A 310 0.75 -9.94 -19.00
CA PHE A 310 -0.68 -9.85 -18.71
C PHE A 310 -1.34 -11.23 -18.92
N PRO A 311 -1.88 -11.88 -17.86
CA PRO A 311 -2.41 -13.23 -17.94
C PRO A 311 -3.75 -13.29 -18.70
N LYS A 312 -4.22 -14.48 -19.07
CA LYS A 312 -5.59 -14.68 -19.58
C LYS A 312 -6.61 -14.55 -18.46
N LYS A 313 -7.88 -14.35 -18.81
CA LYS A 313 -8.95 -14.14 -17.82
C LYS A 313 -9.08 -15.38 -16.94
N GLY A 314 -9.07 -15.20 -15.62
CA GLY A 314 -9.09 -16.29 -14.66
C GLY A 314 -7.74 -16.99 -14.43
N GLU A 315 -6.67 -16.60 -15.13
CA GLU A 315 -5.33 -17.19 -14.96
C GLU A 315 -4.56 -16.50 -13.82
N GLU A 316 -4.00 -17.30 -12.92
CA GLU A 316 -3.11 -16.83 -11.87
C GLU A 316 -1.72 -16.52 -12.41
N ILE A 317 -1.09 -15.49 -11.86
CA ILE A 317 0.27 -15.08 -12.23
C ILE A 317 1.16 -15.02 -10.99
N VAL A 318 2.37 -15.57 -11.13
CA VAL A 318 3.38 -15.62 -10.07
C VAL A 318 4.29 -14.39 -10.14
N CYS A 319 4.44 -13.67 -9.04
CA CYS A 319 5.41 -12.60 -8.93
C CYS A 319 6.85 -13.15 -9.02
N THR A 320 7.65 -12.62 -9.95
CA THR A 320 9.04 -13.07 -10.14
C THR A 320 9.93 -12.81 -8.92
N LYS A 321 9.64 -11.74 -8.15
CA LYS A 321 10.42 -11.28 -7.00
C LYS A 321 10.08 -12.00 -5.70
N CYS A 322 8.79 -12.09 -5.34
CA CYS A 322 8.37 -12.66 -4.05
C CYS A 322 7.64 -14.00 -4.15
N LYS A 323 7.43 -14.52 -5.37
CA LYS A 323 6.71 -15.77 -5.65
C LYS A 323 5.25 -15.81 -5.22
N TYR A 324 4.68 -14.68 -4.84
CA TYR A 324 3.25 -14.56 -4.55
C TYR A 324 2.41 -14.81 -5.81
N GLU A 325 1.45 -15.71 -5.70
CA GLU A 325 0.44 -16.02 -6.71
C GLU A 325 -0.77 -15.10 -6.54
N GLN A 326 -1.26 -14.54 -7.65
CA GLN A 326 -2.41 -13.65 -7.60
C GLN A 326 -3.23 -13.72 -8.89
N LEU A 327 -4.54 -13.52 -8.75
CA LEU A 327 -5.45 -13.27 -9.84
C LEU A 327 -5.52 -11.77 -10.16
N VAL A 328 -5.44 -11.44 -11.44
CA VAL A 328 -5.45 -10.05 -11.94
C VAL A 328 -6.79 -9.65 -12.56
N TRP A 329 -7.40 -10.51 -13.39
CA TRP A 329 -8.68 -10.25 -14.08
C TRP A 329 -9.50 -11.52 -14.34
#